data_AF-A0A3S0IC23-F1
#
_entry.id   AF-A0A3S0IC23-F1
#
_cell.length_a   1.000
_cell.length_b   1.000
_cell.length_c   1.000
_cell.angle_alpha   90.00
_cell.angle_beta   90.00
_cell.angle_gamma   90.00
#
_symmetry.space_group_name_H-M   'P 1'
#
loop_
_entity.id
_entity.type
_entity.pdbx_description
1 polymer ?
#
loop_
_entity_poly.entity_id
_entity_poly.type
_entity_poly.pdbx_seq_one_letter_code
_entity_poly.pdbx_strand_id
1 'polypeptide(L)'
;MKAPFYRFIAIMMLVIPGLTATYGFLAMKDAFFAQFGPDNHMLWGKFIVGLILFLLGVAFIGGWTFFRDRKRNYVAPRFKAKRKK
;
A
#
# COMPACT_ATOMS: atom_id res chain seq x y z
N MET A 1 -19.25 -20.77 -14.46
CA MET A 1 -18.11 -20.08 -15.13
C MET A 1 -17.81 -18.66 -14.64
N LYS A 2 -18.58 -18.06 -13.72
CA LYS A 2 -18.36 -16.66 -13.26
C LYS A 2 -17.33 -16.50 -12.12
N ALA A 3 -17.03 -17.57 -11.38
CA ALA A 3 -16.10 -17.54 -10.24
C ALA A 3 -14.65 -17.07 -10.55
N PRO A 4 -13.98 -17.49 -11.66
CA PRO A 4 -12.62 -17.02 -11.94
C PRO A 4 -12.57 -15.50 -12.21
N PHE A 5 -13.58 -14.95 -12.87
CA PHE A 5 -13.65 -13.52 -13.17
C PHE A 5 -13.76 -12.66 -11.90
N TYR A 6 -14.61 -13.05 -10.94
CA TYR A 6 -14.70 -12.34 -9.65
C TYR A 6 -13.41 -12.41 -8.83
N ARG A 7 -12.69 -13.54 -8.88
CA ARG A 7 -11.37 -13.68 -8.23
C ARG A 7 -10.34 -12.77 -8.86
N PHE A 8 -10.36 -12.63 -10.19
CA PHE A 8 -9.48 -11.70 -10.89
C PHE A 8 -9.75 -10.24 -10.49
N ILE A 9 -11.02 -9.81 -10.45
CA ILE A 9 -11.39 -8.47 -9.98
C ILE A 9 -10.91 -8.23 -8.54
N ALA A 10 -11.07 -9.23 -7.65
CA ALA A 10 -10.61 -9.13 -6.28
C ALA A 10 -9.09 -8.91 -6.17
N ILE A 11 -8.31 -9.53 -7.05
CA ILE A 11 -6.86 -9.32 -7.11
C ILE A 11 -6.56 -7.91 -7.65
N MET A 12 -7.26 -7.45 -8.69
CA MET A 12 -7.07 -6.11 -9.25
C MET A 12 -7.29 -5.00 -8.20
N MET A 13 -8.28 -5.17 -7.31
CA MET A 13 -8.50 -4.23 -6.20
C MET A 13 -7.31 -4.13 -5.23
N LEU A 14 -6.45 -5.14 -5.15
CA LEU A 14 -5.21 -5.12 -4.35
C LEU A 14 -4.00 -4.65 -5.16
N VAL A 15 -3.98 -4.93 -6.46
CA VAL A 15 -2.89 -4.51 -7.36
C VAL A 15 -2.87 -2.98 -7.51
N ILE A 16 -4.03 -2.34 -7.68
CA ILE A 16 -4.13 -0.87 -7.83
C ILE A 16 -3.39 -0.12 -6.70
N PRO A 17 -3.70 -0.31 -5.41
CA PRO A 17 -3.01 0.37 -4.32
C PRO A 17 -1.53 -0.02 -4.21
N GLY A 18 -1.17 -1.25 -4.61
CA GLY A 18 0.24 -1.67 -4.70
C GLY A 18 1.01 -0.87 -5.75
N LEU A 19 0.43 -0.71 -6.95
CA LEU A 19 1.01 0.11 -8.01
C LEU A 19 1.11 1.58 -7.59
N THR A 20 0.07 2.12 -6.94
CA THR A 20 0.10 3.47 -6.38
C THR A 20 1.22 3.64 -5.35
N ALA A 21 1.46 2.63 -4.50
CA ALA A 21 2.56 2.67 -3.56
C ALA A 21 3.92 2.71 -4.27
N THR A 22 4.14 1.83 -5.25
CA THR A 22 5.41 1.80 -6.00
C THR A 22 5.65 3.09 -6.78
N TYR A 23 4.60 3.70 -7.34
CA TYR A 23 4.69 4.99 -8.01
C TYR A 23 5.01 6.12 -7.03
N GLY A 24 4.36 6.14 -5.86
CA GLY A 24 4.66 7.11 -4.79
C GLY A 24 6.13 7.04 -4.35
N PHE A 25 6.66 5.83 -4.18
CA PHE A 25 8.08 5.63 -3.86
C PHE A 25 9.01 6.11 -4.97
N LEU A 26 8.68 5.85 -6.24
CA LEU A 26 9.46 6.34 -7.38
C LEU A 26 9.46 7.88 -7.42
N ALA A 27 8.31 8.51 -7.19
CA ALA A 27 8.19 9.96 -7.13
C ALA A 27 9.02 10.57 -5.98
N MET A 28 9.05 9.92 -4.81
CA MET A 28 9.92 10.31 -3.69
C MET A 28 11.40 10.20 -4.06
N LYS A 29 11.80 9.08 -4.68
CA LYS A 29 13.17 8.85 -5.15
C LYS A 29 13.58 9.97 -6.11
N ASP A 30 12.76 10.24 -7.12
CA ASP A 30 13.07 11.26 -8.12
C ASP A 30 13.13 12.67 -7.52
N ALA A 31 12.23 12.97 -6.57
CA ALA A 31 12.25 14.23 -5.85
C ALA A 31 13.52 14.40 -4.99
N PHE A 32 13.99 13.31 -4.37
CA PHE A 32 15.22 13.29 -3.58
C PHE A 32 16.47 13.45 -4.44
N PHE A 33 16.52 12.80 -5.61
CA PHE A 33 17.69 12.92 -6.48
C PHE A 33 17.73 14.24 -7.26
N ALA A 34 16.62 14.96 -7.38
CA ALA A 34 16.57 16.26 -8.05
C ALA A 34 17.54 17.30 -7.45
N GLN A 35 17.84 17.20 -6.15
CA GLN A 35 18.81 18.09 -5.50
C GLN A 35 20.26 17.90 -5.96
N PHE A 36 20.58 16.78 -6.62
CA PHE A 36 21.91 16.51 -7.19
C PHE A 36 21.97 16.82 -8.70
N GLY A 37 20.87 17.33 -9.27
CA GLY A 37 20.80 17.75 -10.66
C GLY A 37 21.34 19.16 -10.88
N PRO A 38 21.40 19.63 -12.15
CA PRO A 38 21.91 20.95 -12.51
C PRO A 38 21.19 22.09 -11.78
N ASP A 39 19.89 21.91 -11.55
CA ASP A 39 19.03 22.92 -10.92
C ASP A 39 19.18 22.96 -9.38
N ASN A 40 19.91 22.01 -8.77
CA ASN A 40 20.22 21.93 -7.34
C ASN A 40 19.03 22.20 -6.39
N HIS A 41 17.81 21.83 -6.81
CA HIS A 41 16.59 22.13 -6.07
C HIS A 41 15.83 20.85 -5.70
N MET A 42 15.55 20.70 -4.41
CA MET A 42 14.77 19.59 -3.86
C MET A 42 13.28 19.80 -4.15
N LEU A 43 12.64 18.85 -4.82
CA LEU A 43 11.21 18.91 -5.17
C LEU A 43 10.32 18.47 -3.99
N TRP A 44 10.31 19.25 -2.90
CA TRP A 44 9.57 18.92 -1.67
C TRP A 44 8.08 18.61 -1.90
N GLY A 45 7.40 19.35 -2.78
CA GLY A 45 6.01 19.09 -3.11
C GLY A 45 5.80 17.70 -3.73
N LYS A 46 6.65 17.31 -4.68
CA LYS A 46 6.62 15.98 -5.32
C LYS A 46 6.95 14.88 -4.31
N PHE A 47 7.90 15.15 -3.40
CA PHE A 47 8.25 14.22 -2.32
C PHE A 47 7.09 13.96 -1.37
N ILE A 48 6.41 15.01 -0.88
CA ILE A 48 5.29 14.88 0.05
C ILE A 48 4.10 14.16 -0.60
N VAL A 49 3.77 14.50 -1.85
CA VAL A 49 2.72 13.81 -2.60
C VAL A 49 3.09 12.32 -2.79
N GLY A 50 4.34 12.04 -3.16
CA GLY A 50 4.85 10.67 -3.27
C GLY A 50 4.76 9.90 -1.95
N LEU A 51 5.10 10.55 -0.83
CA LEU A 51 5.02 9.97 0.51
C LEU A 51 3.57 9.64 0.90
N ILE A 52 2.63 10.54 0.63
CA ILE A 52 1.20 10.30 0.91
C ILE A 52 0.70 9.12 0.07
N LEU A 53 1.00 9.08 -1.23
CA LEU A 53 0.60 7.98 -2.10
C LEU A 53 1.21 6.64 -1.66
N PHE A 54 2.48 6.65 -1.26
CA PHE A 54 3.17 5.47 -0.73
C PHE A 54 2.53 4.97 0.57
N LEU A 55 2.34 5.85 1.54
CA LEU A 55 1.74 5.50 2.83
C LEU A 55 0.31 5.02 2.68
N LEU A 56 -0.50 5.65 1.83
CA LEU A 56 -1.87 5.20 1.56
C LEU A 56 -1.90 3.80 0.95
N GLY A 57 -1.05 3.52 -0.04
CA GLY A 57 -0.99 2.21 -0.68
C GLY A 57 -0.52 1.12 0.29
N VAL A 58 0.52 1.39 1.08
CA VAL A 58 1.04 0.44 2.10
C VAL A 58 0.02 0.23 3.22
N ALA A 59 -0.60 1.30 3.74
CA ALA A 59 -1.61 1.21 4.78
C ALA A 59 -2.83 0.41 4.31
N PHE A 60 -3.25 0.60 3.05
CA PHE A 60 -4.34 -0.17 2.47
C PHE A 60 -4.00 -1.66 2.38
N ILE A 61 -2.84 -2.02 1.81
CA ILE A 61 -2.43 -3.42 1.68
C ILE A 61 -2.23 -4.08 3.06
N GLY A 62 -1.57 -3.39 3.98
CA GLY A 62 -1.37 -3.86 5.35
C GLY A 62 -2.69 -4.04 6.10
N GLY A 63 -3.58 -3.06 6.01
CA GLY A 63 -4.91 -3.11 6.62
C GLY A 63 -5.79 -4.23 6.05
N TRP A 64 -5.79 -4.40 4.73
CA TRP A 64 -6.47 -5.51 4.07
C TRP A 64 -5.91 -6.87 4.50
N THR A 65 -4.58 -6.99 4.55
CA THR A 65 -3.91 -8.22 4.97
C THR A 65 -4.28 -8.60 6.40
N PHE A 66 -4.26 -7.62 7.31
CA PHE A 66 -4.69 -7.82 8.70
C PHE A 66 -6.17 -8.24 8.79
N PHE A 67 -7.06 -7.59 8.03
CA PHE A 67 -8.49 -7.95 7.99
C PHE A 67 -8.70 -9.37 7.45
N ARG A 68 -8.00 -9.73 6.37
CA ARG A 68 -8.05 -11.06 5.75
C ARG A 68 -7.56 -12.14 6.73
N ASP A 69 -6.45 -11.89 7.41
CA ASP A 69 -5.85 -12.84 8.34
C ASP A 69 -6.68 -12.99 9.61
N ARG A 70 -7.33 -11.92 10.07
CA ARG A 70 -8.27 -11.97 11.20
C ARG A 70 -9.46 -12.89 10.90
N LYS A 71 -10.02 -12.83 9.69
CA LYS A 71 -11.11 -13.73 9.27
C LYS A 71 -10.70 -15.21 9.22
N ARG A 72 -9.42 -15.49 8.97
CA ARG A 72 -8.87 -16.86 8.88
C ARG A 72 -8.20 -17.35 10.16
N ASN A 73 -8.26 -16.58 11.26
CA ASN A 73 -7.59 -16.88 12.53
C ASN A 73 -6.05 -17.04 12.44
N TYR A 74 -5.42 -16.46 11.42
CA TYR A 74 -3.95 -16.45 11.24
C TYR A 74 -3.23 -15.33 12.01
N VAL A 75 -3.99 -14.51 12.74
CA VAL A 75 -3.42 -13.46 13.58
C VAL A 75 -2.80 -14.05 14.85
N ALA A 76 -1.77 -13.37 15.37
CA ALA A 76 -1.12 -13.73 16.63
C ALA A 76 -2.15 -13.83 17.78
N PRO A 77 -1.92 -14.65 18.83
CA PRO A 77 -2.86 -14.85 19.93
C PRO A 77 -3.38 -13.54 20.57
N ARG A 78 -2.55 -12.49 20.62
CA ARG A 78 -2.93 -11.17 21.14
C ARG A 78 -4.06 -10.46 20.36
N PHE A 79 -4.21 -10.79 19.08
CA PHE A 79 -5.18 -10.17 18.17
C PHE A 79 -6.39 -11.06 17.87
N LYS A 80 -6.43 -12.29 18.42
CA LYS A 80 -7.59 -13.18 18.29
C LYS A 80 -8.74 -12.62 19.13
N ALA A 81 -9.95 -12.71 18.59
CA ALA A 81 -11.14 -12.36 19.37
C ALA A 81 -11.23 -13.30 20.58
N LYS A 82 -11.38 -12.74 21.79
CA LYS A 82 -11.64 -13.56 22.98
C LYS A 82 -12.95 -14.31 22.76
N ARG A 83 -12.90 -15.65 22.81
CA ARG A 83 -14.10 -16.48 22.79
C ARG A 83 -14.90 -16.14 24.04
N LYS A 84 -16.05 -15.47 23.88
CA LYS A 84 -16.98 -15.24 25.01
C LYS A 84 -17.46 -16.64 25.43
N LYS A 85 -17.21 -16.99 26.70
CA LYS A 85 -17.79 -18.20 27.31
C LYS A 85 -19.31 -18.06 27.36
#